data_AF-A0A2K3P0S0-F1
#
_entry.id   AF-A0A2K3P0S0-F1
#
_cell.length_a   1.000
_cell.length_b   1.000
_cell.length_c   1.000
_cell.angle_alpha   90.00
_cell.angle_beta   90.00
_cell.angle_gamma   90.00
#
_symmetry.space_group_name_H-M   'P 1'
#
loop_
_entity.id
_entity.type
_entity.pdbx_description
1 polymer ?
#
loop_
_entity_poly.entity_id
_entity_poly.type
_entity_poly.pdbx_seq_one_letter_code
_entity_poly.pdbx_strand_id
1 'polypeptide(L)'
;MLSASNADMKAYWCNEVFAKLCSMVRDMSMKVRVEAFNGLAKMEIVSKDFLLQSLSKRVLRNEKQMEAMDQSTSEQFVTLATSVAGALVHGLEEEFFEVRKSACQSLHTLTILSVEFAREALDLLMDMLNDDSVVVRLQALETMHHMAINGCLKLQEKHLHMFLGALVDNCREVRCAERKILKIVKLNDLAMFKSSIDRLMENLDSYLQDEADVFSAFSHLGRNHKKFVGYIVKETFEEVEAAFEGNDEFKSARIAALLIISISAPLFNEYLGVIPPVLFSYAVTLLDRIYYAFSDIMDKDALLAYLCEKSRPPSYSAPNISHGEGEQQLPLIEGDTPNCASNGVIDSEVGSQIMKEQKELPSYQVEQHQSEYSEVTKFVNFILAKCPDMWQTIETGLTNEVLRSLRCLKEELSTMKFDSLGSHDALAFALLYIRIIILLVEVWEHLLPAKGSRSHGMGELEFKLGKLDRRIKELMSTFVGFSAEEELNMLELILVTYALRCLKLFSLKKFVFHGTVKHLKAELSISNNDSLHPFPFVSGLPAPEM
;
A
#
# COMPACT_ATOMS: atom_id res chain seq x y z
N MET A 1 27.99 25.30 -18.39
CA MET A 1 27.16 26.43 -18.86
C MET A 1 25.73 25.95 -19.17
N LEU A 2 24.99 25.44 -18.19
CA LEU A 2 23.58 25.02 -18.39
C LEU A 2 22.66 25.46 -17.22
N SER A 3 23.09 26.41 -16.40
CA SER A 3 22.34 26.86 -15.21
C SER A 3 21.56 28.16 -15.43
N ALA A 4 21.32 28.56 -16.69
CA ALA A 4 20.50 29.72 -17.03
C ALA A 4 19.82 29.52 -18.39
N SER A 5 19.00 28.47 -18.54
CA SER A 5 18.08 28.37 -19.68
C SER A 5 16.68 28.71 -19.20
N ASN A 6 16.09 29.74 -19.81
CA ASN A 6 14.66 30.06 -19.69
C ASN A 6 13.82 28.77 -19.88
N ALA A 7 12.70 28.62 -19.16
CA ALA A 7 11.89 27.39 -19.20
C ALA A 7 11.48 27.02 -20.64
N ASP A 8 11.23 28.03 -21.48
CA ASP A 8 10.91 27.89 -22.91
C ASP A 8 12.07 27.30 -23.72
N MET A 9 13.31 27.68 -23.40
CA MET A 9 14.51 27.11 -24.01
C MET A 9 14.67 25.63 -23.63
N LYS A 10 14.42 25.28 -22.36
CA LYS A 10 14.48 23.88 -21.91
C LYS A 10 13.46 23.03 -22.67
N ALA A 11 12.21 23.49 -22.79
CA ALA A 11 11.16 22.80 -23.52
C ALA A 11 11.49 22.63 -25.01
N TYR A 12 12.07 23.66 -25.65
CA TYR A 12 12.53 23.59 -27.04
C TYR A 12 13.59 22.48 -27.24
N TRP A 13 14.64 22.45 -26.43
CA TRP A 13 15.69 21.43 -26.53
C TRP A 13 15.16 20.02 -26.22
N CYS A 14 14.22 19.88 -25.27
CA CYS A 14 13.59 18.59 -25.01
C CYS A 14 12.79 18.09 -26.22
N ASN A 15 12.10 18.97 -26.95
CA ASN A 15 11.39 18.60 -28.18
C ASN A 15 12.35 18.18 -29.31
N GLU A 16 13.48 18.86 -29.46
CA GLU A 16 14.54 18.46 -30.40
C GLU A 16 15.08 17.06 -30.08
N VAL A 17 15.37 16.80 -28.80
CA VAL A 17 15.82 15.48 -28.34
C VAL A 17 14.75 14.42 -28.58
N PHE A 18 13.48 14.72 -28.29
CA PHE A 18 12.36 13.82 -28.55
C PHE A 18 12.27 13.46 -30.04
N ALA A 19 12.30 14.47 -30.93
CA ALA A 19 12.28 14.28 -32.37
C ALA A 19 13.47 13.46 -32.86
N LYS A 20 14.67 13.72 -32.33
CA LYS A 20 15.86 12.95 -32.69
C LYS A 20 15.73 11.48 -32.28
N LEU A 21 15.26 11.20 -31.07
CA LEU A 21 14.99 9.83 -30.61
C LEU A 21 13.91 9.16 -31.48
N CYS A 22 12.83 9.86 -31.80
CA CYS A 22 11.80 9.38 -32.73
C CYS A 22 12.36 9.04 -34.11
N SER A 23 13.34 9.80 -34.63
CA SER A 23 13.97 9.45 -35.91
C SER A 23 14.76 8.13 -35.86
N MET A 24 15.28 7.76 -34.67
CA MET A 24 16.08 6.55 -34.47
C MET A 24 15.24 5.29 -34.27
N VAL A 25 13.93 5.40 -34.02
CA VAL A 25 13.05 4.22 -33.88
C VAL A 25 12.88 3.45 -35.19
N ARG A 26 13.28 4.05 -36.32
CA ARG A 26 13.27 3.44 -37.65
C ARG A 26 14.66 2.98 -38.10
N ASP A 27 15.64 2.98 -37.20
CA ASP A 27 16.99 2.50 -37.50
C ASP A 27 16.97 1.02 -37.89
N MET A 28 17.89 0.59 -38.74
CA MET A 28 17.99 -0.80 -39.20
C MET A 28 18.37 -1.76 -38.05
N SER A 29 19.10 -1.28 -37.05
CA SER A 29 19.50 -2.06 -35.89
C SER A 29 18.40 -2.11 -34.83
N MET A 30 17.89 -3.32 -34.55
CA MET A 30 16.94 -3.56 -33.45
C MET A 30 17.42 -2.96 -32.12
N LYS A 31 18.72 -3.08 -31.81
CA LYS A 31 19.30 -2.54 -30.57
C LYS A 31 19.21 -1.02 -30.50
N VAL A 32 19.38 -0.33 -31.63
CA VAL A 32 19.23 1.13 -31.70
C VAL A 32 17.77 1.51 -31.51
N ARG A 33 16.84 0.76 -32.10
CA ARG A 33 15.39 0.98 -31.90
C ARG A 33 14.99 0.85 -30.42
N VAL A 34 15.45 -0.21 -29.75
CA VAL A 34 15.20 -0.43 -28.31
C VAL A 34 15.78 0.71 -27.48
N GLU A 35 17.03 1.11 -27.71
CA GLU A 35 17.65 2.21 -26.97
C GLU A 35 16.99 3.57 -27.26
N ALA A 36 16.47 3.78 -28.46
CA ALA A 36 15.69 4.97 -28.78
C ALA A 36 14.42 5.05 -27.91
N PHE A 37 13.65 3.96 -27.80
CA PHE A 37 12.48 3.92 -26.92
C PHE A 37 12.83 4.00 -25.44
N ASN A 38 13.92 3.38 -24.99
CA ASN A 38 14.45 3.55 -23.63
C ASN A 38 14.84 5.00 -23.34
N GLY A 39 15.32 5.73 -24.35
CA GLY A 39 15.55 7.16 -24.29
C GLY A 39 14.24 7.94 -24.15
N LEU A 40 13.23 7.63 -24.97
CA LEU A 40 11.90 8.26 -24.90
C LEU A 40 11.24 8.05 -23.54
N ALA A 41 11.41 6.88 -22.92
CA ALA A 41 10.89 6.57 -21.59
C ALA A 41 11.46 7.45 -20.46
N LYS A 42 12.60 8.10 -20.69
CA LYS A 42 13.29 8.98 -19.72
C LYS A 42 12.94 10.46 -19.93
N MET A 43 12.08 10.77 -20.90
CA MET A 43 11.70 12.15 -21.19
C MET A 43 10.65 12.65 -20.19
N GLU A 44 10.99 13.71 -19.46
CA GLU A 44 10.10 14.35 -18.47
C GLU A 44 9.31 15.53 -19.06
N ILE A 45 9.77 16.09 -20.17
CA ILE A 45 9.20 17.29 -20.79
C ILE A 45 9.14 17.06 -22.29
N VAL A 46 7.93 17.07 -22.85
CA VAL A 46 7.67 17.01 -24.29
C VAL A 46 6.42 17.82 -24.57
N SER A 47 6.39 18.58 -25.66
CA SER A 47 5.16 19.29 -26.05
C SER A 47 4.04 18.31 -26.38
N LYS A 48 2.82 18.70 -26.02
CA LYS A 48 1.61 17.94 -26.35
C LYS A 48 1.51 17.64 -27.85
N ASP A 49 1.89 18.59 -28.70
CA ASP A 49 1.80 18.43 -30.16
C ASP A 49 2.74 17.32 -30.66
N PHE A 50 3.98 17.23 -30.15
CA PHE A 50 4.88 16.14 -30.50
C PHE A 50 4.45 14.80 -29.92
N LEU A 51 3.91 14.79 -28.70
CA LEU A 51 3.32 13.58 -28.12
C LEU A 51 2.20 13.05 -29.03
N LEU A 52 1.22 13.87 -29.39
CA LEU A 52 0.13 13.45 -30.27
C LEU A 52 0.62 13.07 -31.67
N GLN A 53 1.61 13.80 -32.21
CA GLN A 53 2.22 13.47 -33.49
C GLN A 53 2.85 12.07 -33.49
N SER A 54 3.44 11.64 -32.36
CA SER A 54 4.08 10.33 -32.25
C SER A 54 3.10 9.15 -32.31
N LEU A 55 1.80 9.40 -32.05
CA LEU A 55 0.70 8.44 -32.20
C LEU A 55 0.01 8.51 -33.57
N SER A 56 0.28 9.55 -34.36
CA SER A 56 -0.32 9.73 -35.69
C SER A 56 0.69 9.42 -36.79
N LYS A 57 0.42 8.39 -37.60
CA LYS A 57 1.19 8.09 -38.83
C LYS A 57 1.15 9.25 -39.86
N ARG A 58 0.16 10.14 -39.75
CA ARG A 58 0.03 11.35 -40.60
C ARG A 58 0.59 12.56 -39.87
N VAL A 59 1.31 13.43 -40.58
CA VAL A 59 1.74 14.73 -40.02
C VAL A 59 0.50 15.58 -39.74
N LEU A 60 0.30 15.91 -38.47
CA LEU A 60 -0.80 16.74 -37.99
C LEU A 60 -0.44 18.21 -38.25
N ARG A 61 -1.32 18.93 -38.94
CA ARG A 61 -1.21 20.40 -39.09
C ARG A 61 -2.25 21.07 -38.20
N ASN A 62 -1.82 21.77 -37.18
CA ASN A 62 -2.67 22.71 -36.46
C ASN A 62 -2.71 24.04 -37.22
N GLU A 63 -3.74 24.22 -38.07
CA GLU A 63 -3.92 25.44 -38.88
C GLU A 63 -3.95 26.72 -38.02
N LYS A 64 -4.56 26.66 -36.82
CA LYS A 64 -4.63 27.78 -35.87
C LYS A 64 -3.31 28.19 -35.21
N GLN A 65 -2.32 27.29 -35.19
CA GLN A 65 -1.03 27.50 -34.52
C GLN A 65 0.03 28.00 -35.52
N MET A 66 -0.09 27.58 -36.79
CA MET A 66 0.76 28.07 -37.90
C MET A 66 0.50 29.54 -38.25
N GLU A 67 -0.70 30.07 -38.02
CA GLU A 67 -1.04 31.48 -38.28
C GLU A 67 -0.39 32.47 -37.28
N ALA A 68 0.03 32.00 -36.11
CA ALA A 68 0.61 32.82 -35.04
C ALA A 68 2.14 32.71 -34.91
N MET A 69 2.77 31.78 -35.63
CA MET A 69 4.23 31.56 -35.59
C MET A 69 4.94 32.23 -36.76
N ASP A 70 6.15 32.74 -36.52
CA ASP A 70 7.04 33.20 -37.58
C ASP A 70 7.33 32.07 -38.58
N GLN A 71 7.48 32.41 -39.87
CA GLN A 71 7.66 31.47 -40.96
C GLN A 71 8.86 30.53 -40.74
N SER A 72 9.95 31.05 -40.17
CA SER A 72 11.16 30.27 -39.88
C SER A 72 10.97 29.22 -38.77
N THR A 73 10.15 29.53 -37.76
CA THR A 73 9.88 28.65 -36.61
C THR A 73 8.84 27.59 -36.97
N SER A 74 7.90 27.96 -37.85
CA SER A 74 6.90 27.07 -38.44
C SER A 74 7.54 25.96 -39.29
N GLU A 75 8.54 26.28 -40.13
CA GLU A 75 9.27 25.28 -40.94
C GLU A 75 10.08 24.29 -40.09
N GLN A 76 10.74 24.77 -39.03
CA GLN A 76 11.47 23.90 -38.09
C GLN A 76 10.53 22.94 -37.37
N PHE A 77 9.39 23.42 -36.87
CA PHE A 77 8.38 22.58 -36.24
C PHE A 77 7.86 21.49 -37.17
N VAL A 78 7.54 21.83 -38.42
CA VAL A 78 7.07 20.86 -39.43
C VAL A 78 8.14 19.80 -39.72
N THR A 79 9.41 20.20 -39.78
CA THR A 79 10.52 19.28 -40.01
C THR A 79 10.65 18.27 -38.88
N LEU A 80 10.60 18.73 -37.62
CA LEU A 80 10.61 17.85 -36.45
C LEU A 80 9.38 16.95 -36.40
N ALA A 81 8.19 17.50 -36.66
CA ALA A 81 6.93 16.77 -36.62
C ALA A 81 6.92 15.60 -37.61
N THR A 82 7.56 15.79 -38.76
CA THR A 82 7.74 14.72 -39.75
C THR A 82 8.58 13.56 -39.21
N SER A 83 9.65 13.85 -38.46
CA SER A 83 10.49 12.81 -37.84
C SER A 83 9.80 12.09 -36.68
N VAL A 84 8.87 12.77 -36.00
CA VAL A 84 8.09 12.24 -34.87
C VAL A 84 6.90 11.40 -35.33
N ALA A 85 6.37 11.68 -36.53
CA ALA A 85 5.13 11.09 -37.03
C ALA A 85 5.11 9.56 -36.94
N GLY A 86 4.15 9.05 -36.16
CA GLY A 86 3.88 7.63 -35.97
C GLY A 86 4.98 6.84 -35.27
N ALA A 87 5.98 7.50 -34.67
CA ALA A 87 7.14 6.84 -34.07
C ALA A 87 6.75 5.77 -33.04
N LEU A 88 5.80 6.07 -32.15
CA LEU A 88 5.32 5.10 -31.15
C LEU A 88 4.49 4.00 -31.79
N VAL A 89 3.63 4.33 -32.76
CA VAL A 89 2.83 3.32 -33.48
C VAL A 89 3.73 2.30 -34.18
N HIS A 90 4.79 2.76 -34.83
CA HIS A 90 5.77 1.87 -35.45
C HIS A 90 6.51 0.99 -34.45
N GLY A 91 6.79 1.50 -33.25
CA GLY A 91 7.38 0.71 -32.18
C GLY A 91 6.47 -0.39 -31.65
N LEU A 92 5.17 -0.11 -31.56
CA LEU A 92 4.16 -1.06 -31.10
C LEU A 92 3.78 -2.10 -32.16
N GLU A 93 3.83 -1.76 -33.44
CA GLU A 93 3.56 -2.67 -34.57
C GLU A 93 4.81 -3.44 -35.05
N GLU A 94 5.88 -3.44 -34.26
CA GLU A 94 7.18 -3.97 -34.67
C GLU A 94 7.27 -5.51 -34.60
N GLU A 95 8.12 -6.12 -35.42
CA GLU A 95 8.25 -7.57 -35.51
C GLU A 95 8.90 -8.20 -34.27
N PHE A 96 9.82 -7.50 -33.60
CA PHE A 96 10.54 -7.95 -32.41
C PHE A 96 9.82 -7.51 -31.13
N PHE A 97 9.53 -8.47 -30.27
CA PHE A 97 8.86 -8.20 -28.99
C PHE A 97 9.70 -7.28 -28.08
N GLU A 98 11.03 -7.27 -28.20
CA GLU A 98 11.92 -6.37 -27.45
C GLU A 98 11.65 -4.90 -27.80
N VAL A 99 11.43 -4.61 -29.09
CA VAL A 99 11.10 -3.26 -29.56
C VAL A 99 9.70 -2.90 -29.09
N ARG A 100 8.70 -3.78 -29.30
CA ARG A 100 7.33 -3.57 -28.82
C ARG A 100 7.25 -3.31 -27.32
N LYS A 101 7.98 -4.10 -26.51
CA LYS A 101 8.09 -3.91 -25.07
C LYS A 101 8.67 -2.53 -24.74
N SER A 102 9.80 -2.16 -25.34
CA SER A 102 10.44 -0.86 -25.07
C SER A 102 9.56 0.33 -25.48
N ALA A 103 8.85 0.22 -26.60
CA ALA A 103 7.89 1.21 -27.05
C ALA A 103 6.72 1.34 -26.06
N CYS A 104 6.15 0.21 -25.63
CA CYS A 104 5.11 0.17 -24.60
C CYS A 104 5.59 0.73 -23.25
N GLN A 105 6.84 0.45 -22.87
CA GLN A 105 7.46 1.01 -21.67
C GLN A 105 7.65 2.54 -21.78
N SER A 106 7.94 3.07 -22.97
CA SER A 106 8.02 4.52 -23.14
C SER A 106 6.68 5.22 -22.91
N LEU A 107 5.55 4.57 -23.21
CA LEU A 107 4.22 5.09 -22.88
C LEU A 107 3.99 5.23 -21.37
N HIS A 108 4.66 4.44 -20.54
CA HIS A 108 4.57 4.52 -19.07
C HIS A 108 4.80 5.96 -18.57
N THR A 109 5.89 6.60 -19.02
CA THR A 109 6.22 7.98 -18.63
C THR A 109 5.48 9.01 -19.48
N LEU A 110 5.30 8.76 -20.78
CA LEU A 110 4.72 9.77 -21.67
C LEU A 110 3.21 10.00 -21.42
N THR A 111 2.49 8.97 -20.97
CA THR A 111 1.05 9.07 -20.70
C THR A 111 0.71 10.03 -19.55
N ILE A 112 1.61 10.21 -18.56
CA ILE A 112 1.38 11.15 -17.47
C ILE A 112 1.66 12.61 -17.84
N LEU A 113 2.31 12.87 -18.99
CA LEU A 113 2.62 14.22 -19.45
C LEU A 113 1.40 14.94 -20.04
N SER A 114 0.41 14.21 -20.55
CA SER A 114 -0.78 14.78 -21.19
C SER A 114 -1.96 13.83 -21.14
N VAL A 115 -3.07 14.29 -20.57
CA VAL A 115 -4.34 13.52 -20.48
C VAL A 115 -4.92 13.20 -21.86
N GLU A 116 -4.75 14.09 -22.84
CA GLU A 116 -5.23 13.84 -24.20
C GLU A 116 -4.38 12.76 -24.89
N PHE A 117 -3.06 12.83 -24.73
CA PHE A 117 -2.16 11.78 -25.23
C PHE A 117 -2.44 10.44 -24.56
N ALA A 118 -2.66 10.42 -23.23
CA ALA A 118 -3.03 9.22 -22.49
C ALA A 118 -4.28 8.54 -23.06
N ARG A 119 -5.27 9.33 -23.49
CA ARG A 119 -6.51 8.82 -24.09
C ARG A 119 -6.23 8.15 -25.45
N GLU A 120 -5.46 8.80 -26.32
CA GLU A 120 -5.12 8.23 -27.63
C GLU A 120 -4.20 7.01 -27.51
N ALA A 121 -3.25 7.03 -26.56
CA ALA A 121 -2.35 5.91 -26.29
C ALA A 121 -3.08 4.70 -25.73
N LEU A 122 -4.20 4.91 -25.02
CA LEU A 122 -5.00 3.83 -24.44
C LEU A 122 -5.54 2.87 -25.51
N ASP A 123 -6.01 3.38 -26.65
CA ASP A 123 -6.50 2.55 -27.76
C ASP A 123 -5.40 1.60 -28.26
N LEU A 124 -4.15 2.08 -28.39
CA LEU A 124 -3.02 1.26 -28.79
C LEU A 124 -2.60 0.26 -27.70
N LEU A 125 -2.69 0.64 -26.42
CA LEU A 125 -2.40 -0.26 -25.31
C LEU A 125 -3.40 -1.42 -25.25
N MET A 126 -4.67 -1.20 -25.63
CA MET A 126 -5.65 -2.29 -25.74
C MET A 126 -5.20 -3.33 -26.77
N ASP A 127 -4.68 -2.92 -27.91
CA ASP A 127 -4.14 -3.85 -28.92
C ASP A 127 -2.96 -4.66 -28.36
N MET A 128 -2.12 -4.04 -27.53
CA MET A 128 -0.98 -4.72 -26.88
C MET A 128 -1.40 -5.74 -25.82
N LEU A 129 -2.64 -5.71 -25.32
CA LEU A 129 -3.16 -6.76 -24.43
C LEU A 129 -3.42 -8.07 -25.16
N ASN A 130 -3.46 -8.07 -26.50
CA ASN A 130 -3.59 -9.28 -27.32
C ASN A 130 -2.27 -9.66 -28.03
N ASP A 131 -1.14 -9.09 -27.60
CA ASP A 131 0.17 -9.41 -28.15
C ASP A 131 0.53 -10.89 -27.92
N ASP A 132 1.25 -11.51 -28.85
CA ASP A 132 1.69 -12.90 -28.73
C ASP A 132 2.70 -13.08 -27.58
N SER A 133 3.50 -12.05 -27.30
CA SER A 133 4.48 -12.05 -26.22
C SER A 133 3.86 -11.67 -24.88
N VAL A 134 3.95 -12.61 -23.92
CA VAL A 134 3.55 -12.39 -22.52
C VAL A 134 4.23 -11.15 -21.92
N VAL A 135 5.48 -10.88 -22.29
CA VAL A 135 6.26 -9.75 -21.76
C VAL A 135 5.70 -8.42 -22.24
N VAL A 136 5.20 -8.35 -23.47
CA VAL A 136 4.57 -7.14 -24.02
C VAL A 136 3.21 -6.91 -23.39
N ARG A 137 2.38 -7.96 -23.27
CA ARG A 137 1.08 -7.89 -22.58
C ARG A 137 1.22 -7.40 -21.15
N LEU A 138 2.19 -7.95 -20.41
CA LEU A 138 2.46 -7.52 -19.03
C LEU A 138 2.91 -6.06 -18.97
N GLN A 139 3.80 -5.63 -19.88
CA GLN A 139 4.26 -4.24 -19.95
C GLN A 139 3.10 -3.27 -20.23
N ALA A 140 2.15 -3.66 -21.07
CA ALA A 140 0.95 -2.87 -21.36
C ALA A 140 0.08 -2.68 -20.12
N LEU A 141 -0.15 -3.75 -19.35
CA LEU A 141 -0.86 -3.68 -18.07
C LEU A 141 -0.10 -2.84 -17.04
N GLU A 142 1.22 -2.95 -16.94
CA GLU A 142 2.02 -2.10 -16.05
C GLU A 142 1.91 -0.62 -16.41
N THR A 143 1.90 -0.29 -17.71
CA THR A 143 1.65 1.07 -18.20
C THR A 143 0.24 1.54 -17.85
N MET A 144 -0.79 0.72 -18.07
CA MET A 144 -2.17 1.06 -17.70
C MET A 144 -2.38 1.21 -16.19
N HIS A 145 -1.71 0.39 -15.37
CA HIS A 145 -1.69 0.52 -13.92
C HIS A 145 -1.08 1.85 -13.49
N HIS A 146 0.02 2.27 -14.12
CA HIS A 146 0.61 3.59 -13.88
C HIS A 146 -0.33 4.73 -14.28
N MET A 147 -1.02 4.61 -15.42
CA MET A 147 -2.06 5.55 -15.83
C MET A 147 -3.19 5.62 -14.80
N ALA A 148 -3.59 4.49 -14.20
CA ALA A 148 -4.65 4.45 -13.20
C ALA A 148 -4.24 5.12 -11.89
N ILE A 149 -3.02 4.87 -11.38
CA ILE A 149 -2.47 5.53 -10.18
C ILE A 149 -2.45 7.05 -10.35
N ASN A 150 -2.07 7.54 -11.54
CA ASN A 150 -1.98 8.97 -11.84
C ASN A 150 -3.32 9.58 -12.30
N GLY A 151 -4.42 8.81 -12.33
CA GLY A 151 -5.75 9.30 -12.74
C GLY A 151 -5.88 9.64 -14.23
N CYS A 152 -4.97 9.14 -15.06
CA CYS A 152 -4.98 9.32 -16.52
C CYS A 152 -5.73 8.20 -17.26
N LEU A 153 -5.99 7.06 -16.62
CA LEU A 153 -6.72 5.94 -17.23
C LEU A 153 -8.22 6.24 -17.31
N LYS A 154 -8.73 6.41 -18.54
CA LYS A 154 -10.16 6.64 -18.81
C LYS A 154 -10.73 5.53 -19.69
N LEU A 155 -11.30 4.51 -19.07
CA LEU A 155 -11.95 3.41 -19.78
C LEU A 155 -13.29 3.83 -20.40
N GLN A 156 -13.57 3.27 -21.58
CA GLN A 156 -14.81 3.40 -22.32
C GLN A 156 -15.34 1.99 -22.60
N GLU A 157 -16.64 1.86 -22.93
CA GLU A 157 -17.25 0.54 -23.14
C GLU A 157 -16.55 -0.24 -24.26
N LYS A 158 -16.10 0.46 -25.31
CA LYS A 158 -15.33 -0.12 -26.42
C LYS A 158 -14.04 -0.81 -25.98
N HIS A 159 -13.44 -0.39 -24.86
CA HIS A 159 -12.19 -0.97 -24.35
C HIS A 159 -12.42 -2.24 -23.52
N LEU A 160 -13.63 -2.40 -22.97
CA LEU A 160 -13.85 -3.28 -21.84
C LEU A 160 -13.64 -4.76 -22.16
N HIS A 161 -14.04 -5.19 -23.36
CA HIS A 161 -13.87 -6.58 -23.79
C HIS A 161 -12.39 -6.98 -23.81
N MET A 162 -11.53 -6.11 -24.37
CA MET A 162 -10.09 -6.38 -24.47
C MET A 162 -9.42 -6.29 -23.11
N PHE A 163 -9.74 -5.22 -22.35
CA PHE A 163 -9.21 -4.99 -21.01
C PHE A 163 -9.49 -6.18 -20.07
N LEU A 164 -10.77 -6.54 -19.90
CA LEU A 164 -11.15 -7.65 -19.02
C LEU A 164 -10.74 -9.03 -19.56
N GLY A 165 -10.41 -9.13 -20.85
CA GLY A 165 -9.85 -10.34 -21.45
C GLY A 165 -8.53 -10.77 -20.80
N ALA A 166 -7.76 -9.83 -20.25
CA ALA A 166 -6.51 -10.13 -19.54
C ALA A 166 -6.73 -10.95 -18.24
N LEU A 167 -7.94 -10.95 -17.68
CA LEU A 167 -8.28 -11.79 -16.52
C LEU A 167 -8.31 -13.29 -16.83
N VAL A 168 -8.47 -13.68 -18.10
CA VAL A 168 -8.47 -15.09 -18.50
C VAL A 168 -7.16 -15.52 -19.18
N ASP A 169 -6.14 -14.66 -19.15
CA ASP A 169 -4.82 -14.96 -19.72
C ASP A 169 -4.19 -16.21 -19.07
N ASN A 170 -3.49 -17.01 -19.87
CA ASN A 170 -2.79 -18.20 -19.39
C ASN A 170 -1.68 -17.87 -18.36
N CYS A 171 -1.10 -16.67 -18.45
CA CYS A 171 -0.03 -16.20 -17.58
C CYS A 171 -0.57 -15.61 -16.26
N ARG A 172 -0.11 -16.15 -15.13
CA ARG A 172 -0.52 -15.69 -13.80
C ARG A 172 -0.15 -14.23 -13.55
N GLU A 173 1.01 -13.80 -14.01
CA GLU A 173 1.52 -12.43 -13.83
C GLU A 173 0.64 -11.41 -14.55
N VAL A 174 0.15 -11.74 -15.76
CA VAL A 174 -0.78 -10.91 -16.53
C VAL A 174 -2.11 -10.78 -15.79
N ARG A 175 -2.70 -11.91 -15.37
CA ARG A 175 -3.96 -11.89 -14.58
C ARG A 175 -3.81 -11.09 -13.28
N CYS A 176 -2.69 -11.25 -12.58
CA CYS A 176 -2.39 -10.50 -11.37
C CYS A 176 -2.26 -8.99 -11.63
N ALA A 177 -1.57 -8.60 -12.71
CA ALA A 177 -1.43 -7.21 -13.10
C ALA A 177 -2.78 -6.56 -13.42
N GLU A 178 -3.64 -7.24 -14.16
CA GLU A 178 -5.00 -6.76 -14.47
C GLU A 178 -5.84 -6.56 -13.19
N ARG A 179 -5.80 -7.51 -12.25
CA ARG A 179 -6.47 -7.36 -10.96
C ARG A 179 -5.97 -6.15 -10.16
N LYS A 180 -4.68 -5.78 -10.25
CA LYS A 180 -4.16 -4.56 -9.61
C LYS A 180 -4.81 -3.30 -10.20
N ILE A 181 -5.04 -3.26 -11.51
CA ILE A 181 -5.71 -2.13 -12.17
C ILE A 181 -7.18 -2.07 -11.73
N LEU A 182 -7.88 -3.20 -11.72
CA LEU A 182 -9.29 -3.26 -11.30
C LEU A 182 -9.52 -2.77 -9.86
N LYS A 183 -8.53 -2.93 -8.98
CA LYS A 183 -8.60 -2.41 -7.60
C LYS A 183 -8.62 -0.89 -7.50
N ILE A 184 -8.20 -0.15 -8.53
CA ILE A 184 -8.05 1.31 -8.50
C ILE A 184 -8.76 2.05 -9.64
N VAL A 185 -9.17 1.34 -10.69
CA VAL A 185 -9.81 1.95 -11.86
C VAL A 185 -11.18 2.54 -11.52
N LYS A 186 -11.55 3.61 -12.22
CA LYS A 186 -12.88 4.21 -12.16
C LYS A 186 -13.73 3.69 -13.31
N LEU A 187 -14.81 2.99 -12.98
CA LEU A 187 -15.83 2.55 -13.93
C LEU A 187 -16.94 3.59 -14.02
N ASN A 188 -17.33 3.94 -15.25
CA ASN A 188 -18.17 5.12 -15.49
C ASN A 188 -19.67 4.81 -15.48
N ASP A 189 -20.06 3.54 -15.65
CA ASP A 189 -21.45 3.10 -15.71
C ASP A 189 -21.65 1.70 -15.11
N LEU A 190 -22.92 1.33 -14.95
CA LEU A 190 -23.33 0.07 -14.35
C LEU A 190 -22.99 -1.14 -15.25
N ALA A 191 -22.97 -0.98 -16.58
CA ALA A 191 -22.68 -2.07 -17.51
C ALA A 191 -21.21 -2.48 -17.42
N MET A 192 -20.29 -1.51 -17.31
CA MET A 192 -18.87 -1.76 -17.06
C MET A 192 -18.64 -2.48 -15.74
N PHE A 193 -19.35 -2.04 -14.70
CA PHE A 193 -19.27 -2.64 -13.36
C PHE A 193 -19.76 -4.09 -13.37
N LYS A 194 -20.93 -4.37 -13.96
CA LYS A 194 -21.45 -5.75 -14.10
C LYS A 194 -20.50 -6.63 -14.92
N SER A 195 -20.01 -6.16 -16.05
CA SER A 195 -19.05 -6.93 -16.87
C SER A 195 -17.76 -7.25 -16.12
N SER A 196 -17.28 -6.33 -15.27
CA SER A 196 -16.09 -6.56 -14.43
C SER A 196 -16.34 -7.66 -13.39
N ILE A 197 -17.54 -7.68 -12.80
CA ILE A 197 -17.97 -8.77 -11.89
C ILE A 197 -18.01 -10.10 -12.64
N ASP A 198 -18.68 -10.15 -13.78
CA ASP A 198 -18.84 -11.38 -14.57
C ASP A 198 -17.48 -11.96 -14.97
N ARG A 199 -16.56 -11.10 -15.43
CA ARG A 199 -15.19 -11.53 -15.81
C ARG A 199 -14.33 -11.95 -14.64
N LEU A 200 -14.49 -11.34 -13.46
CA LEU A 200 -13.83 -11.82 -12.23
C LEU A 200 -14.41 -13.16 -11.76
N MET A 201 -15.71 -13.39 -11.94
CA MET A 201 -16.33 -14.70 -11.66
C MET A 201 -15.79 -15.77 -12.60
N GLU A 202 -15.72 -15.51 -13.91
CA GLU A 202 -15.10 -16.42 -14.89
C GLU A 202 -13.63 -16.72 -14.55
N ASN A 203 -12.89 -15.74 -14.00
CA ASN A 203 -11.53 -15.94 -13.52
C ASN A 203 -11.46 -16.91 -12.32
N LEU A 204 -12.40 -16.84 -11.37
CA LEU A 204 -12.50 -17.79 -10.26
C LEU A 204 -12.76 -19.21 -10.77
N ASP A 205 -13.68 -19.37 -11.71
CA ASP A 205 -14.04 -20.67 -12.27
C ASP A 205 -12.88 -21.30 -13.05
N SER A 206 -12.11 -20.47 -13.74
CA SER A 206 -10.98 -20.92 -14.57
C SER A 206 -9.69 -21.12 -13.76
N TYR A 207 -9.47 -20.35 -12.70
CA TYR A 207 -8.20 -20.30 -11.96
C TYR A 207 -8.42 -20.22 -10.44
N LEU A 208 -8.79 -21.35 -9.82
CA LEU A 208 -9.03 -21.47 -8.38
C LEU A 208 -7.84 -20.99 -7.50
N GLN A 209 -6.60 -21.11 -7.99
CA GLN A 209 -5.41 -20.64 -7.30
C GLN A 209 -5.33 -19.11 -7.14
N ASP A 210 -6.12 -18.36 -7.91
CA ASP A 210 -6.16 -16.90 -7.87
C ASP A 210 -7.23 -16.38 -6.89
N GLU A 211 -7.97 -17.27 -6.19
CA GLU A 211 -9.15 -16.94 -5.37
C GLU A 211 -8.92 -15.76 -4.43
N ALA A 212 -7.85 -15.78 -3.62
CA ALA A 212 -7.58 -14.71 -2.66
C ALA A 212 -7.34 -13.35 -3.35
N ASP A 213 -6.64 -13.33 -4.48
CA ASP A 213 -6.38 -12.11 -5.24
C ASP A 213 -7.67 -11.56 -5.87
N VAL A 214 -8.54 -12.45 -6.35
CA VAL A 214 -9.83 -12.10 -6.94
C VAL A 214 -10.79 -11.56 -5.88
N PHE A 215 -10.86 -12.20 -4.73
CA PHE A 215 -11.63 -11.72 -3.58
C PHE A 215 -11.18 -10.33 -3.15
N SER A 216 -9.87 -10.08 -3.08
CA SER A 216 -9.36 -8.74 -2.85
C SER A 216 -9.82 -7.76 -3.94
N ALA A 217 -9.78 -8.15 -5.22
CA ALA A 217 -10.30 -7.30 -6.31
C ALA A 217 -11.80 -7.00 -6.16
N PHE A 218 -12.64 -7.98 -5.85
CA PHE A 218 -14.07 -7.78 -5.54
C PHE A 218 -14.28 -6.80 -4.40
N SER A 219 -13.48 -6.90 -3.34
CA SER A 219 -13.60 -6.00 -2.20
C SER A 219 -13.30 -4.55 -2.58
N HIS A 220 -12.20 -4.30 -3.30
CA HIS A 220 -11.90 -2.97 -3.82
C HIS A 220 -12.95 -2.46 -4.80
N LEU A 221 -13.47 -3.33 -5.67
CA LEU A 221 -14.50 -2.98 -6.64
C LEU A 221 -15.76 -2.48 -5.93
N GLY A 222 -16.21 -3.19 -4.88
CA GLY A 222 -17.35 -2.78 -4.06
C GLY A 222 -17.10 -1.50 -3.27
N ARG A 223 -15.90 -1.33 -2.68
CA ARG A 223 -15.49 -0.12 -1.94
C ARG A 223 -15.47 1.12 -2.82
N ASN A 224 -14.97 1.01 -4.04
CA ASN A 224 -14.77 2.14 -4.96
C ASN A 224 -16.04 2.52 -5.74
N HIS A 225 -16.95 1.57 -5.95
CA HIS A 225 -18.13 1.75 -6.81
C HIS A 225 -19.44 1.54 -6.07
N LYS A 226 -19.53 2.06 -4.85
CA LYS A 226 -20.68 1.92 -3.94
C LYS A 226 -22.03 2.20 -4.60
N LYS A 227 -22.11 3.23 -5.44
CA LYS A 227 -23.35 3.57 -6.18
C LYS A 227 -23.85 2.40 -7.02
N PHE A 228 -22.96 1.65 -7.67
CA PHE A 228 -23.33 0.52 -8.50
C PHE A 228 -23.67 -0.73 -7.68
N VAL A 229 -23.02 -0.94 -6.54
CA VAL A 229 -23.39 -1.99 -5.58
C VAL A 229 -24.86 -1.86 -5.17
N GLY A 230 -25.34 -0.63 -4.93
CA GLY A 230 -26.75 -0.38 -4.61
C GLY A 230 -27.76 -0.83 -5.67
N TYR A 231 -27.36 -0.95 -6.94
CA TYR A 231 -28.24 -1.45 -8.00
C TYR A 231 -28.25 -2.97 -8.11
N ILE A 232 -27.17 -3.65 -7.68
CA ILE A 232 -27.04 -5.11 -7.78
C ILE A 232 -27.38 -5.84 -6.49
N VAL A 233 -27.37 -5.16 -5.33
CA VAL A 233 -27.51 -5.79 -4.01
C VAL A 233 -28.77 -6.64 -3.88
N LYS A 234 -29.87 -6.26 -4.54
CA LYS A 234 -31.12 -7.03 -4.53
C LYS A 234 -30.96 -8.36 -5.25
N GLU A 235 -30.44 -8.32 -6.47
CA GLU A 235 -30.14 -9.51 -7.30
C GLU A 235 -29.13 -10.42 -6.57
N THR A 236 -28.10 -9.83 -5.98
CA THR A 236 -27.11 -10.55 -5.17
C THR A 236 -27.72 -11.18 -3.92
N PHE A 237 -28.64 -10.50 -3.24
CA PHE A 237 -29.31 -11.04 -2.05
C PHE A 237 -30.15 -12.27 -2.39
N GLU A 238 -30.99 -12.18 -3.43
CA GLU A 238 -31.85 -13.29 -3.89
C GLU A 238 -31.01 -14.52 -4.24
N GLU A 239 -29.86 -14.33 -4.89
CA GLU A 239 -28.94 -15.42 -5.25
C GLU A 239 -28.27 -16.05 -4.03
N VAL A 240 -27.80 -15.25 -3.08
CA VAL A 240 -27.17 -15.74 -1.84
C VAL A 240 -28.16 -16.46 -0.94
N GLU A 241 -29.39 -15.95 -0.84
CA GLU A 241 -30.48 -16.57 -0.05
C GLU A 241 -30.86 -17.94 -0.63
N ALA A 242 -31.04 -18.04 -1.95
CA ALA A 242 -31.32 -19.32 -2.62
C ALA A 242 -30.19 -20.34 -2.42
N ALA A 243 -28.92 -19.91 -2.49
CA ALA A 243 -27.78 -20.79 -2.26
C ALA A 243 -27.68 -21.26 -0.80
N PHE A 244 -28.09 -20.42 0.16
CA PHE A 244 -28.16 -20.79 1.57
C PHE A 244 -29.22 -21.86 1.83
N GLU A 245 -30.40 -21.75 1.22
CA GLU A 245 -31.45 -22.79 1.29
C GLU A 245 -31.00 -24.13 0.68
N GLY A 246 -30.19 -24.07 -0.38
CA GLY A 246 -29.65 -25.24 -1.09
C GLY A 246 -28.47 -25.96 -0.40
N ASN A 247 -27.93 -25.44 0.71
CA ASN A 247 -26.80 -25.92 1.53
C ASN A 247 -25.42 -26.14 0.82
N ASP A 248 -25.36 -26.80 -0.33
CA ASP A 248 -24.08 -27.18 -0.97
C ASP A 248 -23.43 -26.02 -1.76
N GLU A 249 -24.23 -25.11 -2.33
CA GLU A 249 -23.77 -24.01 -3.19
C GLU A 249 -23.29 -22.79 -2.39
N PHE A 250 -23.74 -22.65 -1.14
CA PHE A 250 -23.42 -21.51 -0.28
C PHE A 250 -21.92 -21.33 -0.03
N LYS A 251 -21.17 -22.44 0.00
CA LYS A 251 -19.70 -22.44 0.14
C LYS A 251 -18.97 -22.33 -1.20
N SER A 252 -19.62 -21.93 -2.29
CA SER A 252 -18.94 -21.71 -3.57
C SER A 252 -18.12 -20.41 -3.55
N ALA A 253 -17.11 -20.33 -4.43
CA ALA A 253 -16.31 -19.09 -4.60
C ALA A 253 -17.19 -17.92 -5.07
N ARG A 254 -18.21 -18.24 -5.89
CA ARG A 254 -19.20 -17.28 -6.40
C ARG A 254 -19.97 -16.61 -5.27
N ILE A 255 -20.58 -17.38 -4.37
CA ILE A 255 -21.33 -16.83 -3.24
C ILE A 255 -20.44 -16.01 -2.31
N ALA A 256 -19.20 -16.47 -2.05
CA ALA A 256 -18.23 -15.71 -1.28
C ALA A 256 -17.89 -14.35 -1.94
N ALA A 257 -17.66 -14.33 -3.26
CA ALA A 257 -17.38 -13.10 -4.01
C ALA A 257 -18.58 -12.11 -4.00
N LEU A 258 -19.80 -12.62 -4.17
CA LEU A 258 -21.04 -11.86 -4.08
C LEU A 258 -21.27 -11.24 -2.69
N LEU A 259 -20.95 -11.99 -1.64
CA LEU A 259 -20.94 -11.46 -0.28
C LEU A 259 -19.89 -10.36 -0.12
N ILE A 260 -18.64 -10.63 -0.53
CA ILE A 260 -17.52 -9.69 -0.44
C ILE A 260 -17.86 -8.36 -1.10
N ILE A 261 -18.36 -8.34 -2.34
CA ILE A 261 -18.63 -7.09 -3.05
C ILE A 261 -19.74 -6.27 -2.35
N SER A 262 -20.73 -6.94 -1.78
CA SER A 262 -21.85 -6.33 -1.07
C SER A 262 -21.41 -5.69 0.25
N ILE A 263 -20.74 -6.46 1.12
CA ILE A 263 -20.28 -5.99 2.45
C ILE A 263 -19.14 -4.98 2.36
N SER A 264 -18.50 -4.85 1.19
CA SER A 264 -17.41 -3.92 0.96
C SER A 264 -17.86 -2.47 0.76
N ALA A 265 -19.08 -2.25 0.25
CA ALA A 265 -19.58 -0.90 -0.03
C ALA A 265 -19.69 0.02 1.22
N PRO A 266 -20.18 -0.44 2.40
CA PRO A 266 -20.36 0.41 3.58
C PRO A 266 -19.12 0.61 4.47
N LEU A 267 -17.91 0.21 4.07
CA LEU A 267 -16.73 0.20 4.96
C LEU A 267 -16.19 1.59 5.41
N PHE A 268 -16.16 2.59 4.51
CA PHE A 268 -15.42 3.84 4.79
C PHE A 268 -16.24 5.13 4.84
N ASN A 269 -17.38 5.23 4.15
CA ASN A 269 -18.17 6.47 4.03
C ASN A 269 -19.67 6.16 4.12
N GLU A 270 -20.49 7.20 4.33
CA GLU A 270 -21.95 7.15 4.20
C GLU A 270 -22.36 6.45 2.89
N TYR A 271 -22.81 5.22 3.04
CA TYR A 271 -23.40 4.44 1.97
C TYR A 271 -24.89 4.75 1.98
N LEU A 272 -25.38 5.40 0.91
CA LEU A 272 -26.79 5.78 0.78
C LEU A 272 -27.72 4.59 0.46
N GLY A 273 -27.15 3.43 0.12
CA GLY A 273 -27.92 2.22 -0.12
C GLY A 273 -28.23 1.46 1.17
N VAL A 274 -29.22 0.57 1.12
CA VAL A 274 -29.52 -0.36 2.22
C VAL A 274 -29.01 -1.74 1.80
N ILE A 275 -28.04 -2.27 2.53
CA ILE A 275 -27.63 -3.68 2.40
C ILE A 275 -28.39 -4.46 3.48
N PRO A 276 -29.11 -5.53 3.12
CA PRO A 276 -29.77 -6.40 4.10
C PRO A 276 -28.80 -6.85 5.21
N PRO A 277 -29.12 -6.63 6.50
CA PRO A 277 -28.28 -7.08 7.61
C PRO A 277 -27.94 -8.57 7.56
N VAL A 278 -28.86 -9.37 7.00
CA VAL A 278 -28.70 -10.81 6.80
C VAL A 278 -27.47 -11.17 5.95
N LEU A 279 -27.08 -10.34 4.96
CA LEU A 279 -25.87 -10.58 4.17
C LEU A 279 -24.60 -10.53 5.02
N PHE A 280 -24.56 -9.66 6.04
CA PHE A 280 -23.44 -9.61 6.96
C PHE A 280 -23.41 -10.87 7.85
N SER A 281 -24.58 -11.37 8.28
CA SER A 281 -24.68 -12.64 9.01
C SER A 281 -24.16 -13.81 8.19
N TYR A 282 -24.50 -13.87 6.89
CA TYR A 282 -23.94 -14.87 5.98
C TYR A 282 -22.43 -14.72 5.82
N ALA A 283 -21.91 -13.49 5.70
CA ALA A 283 -20.48 -13.24 5.64
C ALA A 283 -19.73 -13.73 6.88
N VAL A 284 -20.32 -13.63 8.09
CA VAL A 284 -19.72 -14.17 9.33
C VAL A 284 -19.46 -15.68 9.20
N THR A 285 -20.39 -16.43 8.59
CA THR A 285 -20.24 -17.89 8.43
C THR A 285 -19.10 -18.29 7.47
N LEU A 286 -18.66 -17.37 6.60
CA LEU A 286 -17.58 -17.56 5.64
C LEU A 286 -16.32 -16.75 5.99
N LEU A 287 -16.21 -16.23 7.23
CA LEU A 287 -15.15 -15.32 7.66
C LEU A 287 -13.75 -15.82 7.31
N ASP A 288 -13.45 -17.10 7.60
CA ASP A 288 -12.14 -17.70 7.35
C ASP A 288 -11.70 -17.63 5.89
N ARG A 289 -12.68 -17.66 4.98
CA ARG A 289 -12.44 -17.63 3.54
C ARG A 289 -12.39 -16.21 2.99
N ILE A 290 -13.32 -15.36 3.42
CA ILE A 290 -13.44 -14.00 2.88
C ILE A 290 -12.45 -13.01 3.52
N TYR A 291 -11.86 -13.34 4.67
CA TYR A 291 -10.94 -12.46 5.40
C TYR A 291 -9.80 -11.90 4.53
N TYR A 292 -9.18 -12.73 3.68
CA TYR A 292 -8.09 -12.31 2.81
C TYR A 292 -8.48 -11.22 1.80
N ALA A 293 -9.79 -11.02 1.55
CA ALA A 293 -10.27 -9.92 0.73
C ALA A 293 -10.08 -8.54 1.38
N PHE A 294 -9.96 -8.50 2.71
CA PHE A 294 -9.94 -7.30 3.55
C PHE A 294 -8.63 -7.13 4.35
N SER A 295 -7.65 -8.02 4.15
CA SER A 295 -6.39 -8.02 4.90
C SER A 295 -5.54 -6.76 4.66
N ASP A 296 -5.86 -5.96 3.65
CA ASP A 296 -5.26 -4.66 3.38
C ASP A 296 -5.80 -3.54 4.28
N ILE A 297 -6.93 -3.76 4.96
CA ILE A 297 -7.61 -2.75 5.78
C ILE A 297 -7.64 -3.13 7.25
N MET A 298 -7.95 -4.39 7.55
CA MET A 298 -8.27 -4.82 8.89
C MET A 298 -7.80 -6.24 9.16
N ASP A 299 -7.53 -6.53 10.43
CA ASP A 299 -7.32 -7.89 10.88
C ASP A 299 -8.65 -8.66 10.94
N LYS A 300 -8.54 -9.94 11.27
CA LYS A 300 -9.69 -10.87 11.26
C LYS A 300 -10.72 -10.54 12.35
N ASP A 301 -10.26 -10.06 13.50
CA ASP A 301 -11.12 -9.76 14.64
C ASP A 301 -11.90 -8.46 14.40
N ALA A 302 -11.25 -7.46 13.82
CA ALA A 302 -11.88 -6.23 13.36
C ALA A 302 -12.92 -6.49 12.26
N LEU A 303 -12.64 -7.40 11.31
CA LEU A 303 -13.63 -7.82 10.31
C LEU A 303 -14.83 -8.50 10.96
N LEU A 304 -14.61 -9.42 11.90
CA LEU A 304 -15.68 -10.08 12.63
C LEU A 304 -16.54 -9.06 13.42
N ALA A 305 -15.91 -8.12 14.12
CA ALA A 305 -16.61 -7.08 14.86
C ALA A 305 -17.48 -6.22 13.94
N TYR A 306 -16.92 -5.80 12.78
CA TYR A 306 -17.64 -5.06 11.75
C TYR A 306 -18.86 -5.82 11.23
N LEU A 307 -18.69 -7.10 10.87
CA LEU A 307 -19.78 -7.93 10.36
C LEU A 307 -20.87 -8.10 11.41
N CYS A 308 -20.50 -8.36 12.67
CA CYS A 308 -21.44 -8.49 13.78
C CYS A 308 -22.22 -7.20 14.06
N GLU A 309 -21.58 -6.03 13.95
CA GLU A 309 -22.23 -4.73 14.10
C GLU A 309 -23.29 -4.52 13.01
N LYS A 310 -22.93 -4.76 11.74
CA LYS A 310 -23.81 -4.55 10.58
C LYS A 310 -24.89 -5.62 10.41
N SER A 311 -24.73 -6.77 11.06
CA SER A 311 -25.74 -7.84 11.09
C SER A 311 -26.95 -7.49 11.96
N ARG A 312 -26.83 -6.50 12.86
CA ARG A 312 -27.95 -6.09 13.72
C ARG A 312 -28.98 -5.31 12.91
N PRO A 313 -30.29 -5.63 13.01
CA PRO A 313 -31.31 -4.84 12.38
C PRO A 313 -31.25 -3.39 12.93
N PRO A 314 -31.54 -2.37 12.10
CA PRO A 314 -31.60 -1.01 12.57
C PRO A 314 -32.62 -0.96 13.72
N SER A 315 -32.11 -0.69 14.93
CA SER A 315 -32.98 -0.47 16.07
C SER A 315 -33.79 0.77 15.74
N TYR A 316 -35.10 0.62 15.55
CA TYR A 316 -35.98 1.78 15.54
C TYR A 316 -35.73 2.52 16.86
N SER A 317 -35.12 3.69 16.76
CA SER A 317 -35.12 4.65 17.86
C SER A 317 -36.58 5.01 18.11
N ALA A 318 -37.20 4.30 19.06
CA ALA A 318 -38.48 4.73 19.61
C ALA A 318 -38.25 6.15 20.16
N PRO A 319 -39.01 7.17 19.72
CA PRO A 319 -38.90 8.47 20.35
C PRO A 319 -39.35 8.32 21.80
N ASN A 320 -38.56 8.89 22.70
CA ASN A 320 -38.83 9.00 24.13
C ASN A 320 -40.32 9.29 24.39
N ILE A 321 -41.08 8.29 24.82
CA ILE A 321 -42.36 8.53 25.48
C ILE A 321 -42.03 8.56 26.97
N SER A 322 -41.94 9.79 27.46
CA SER A 322 -42.02 10.15 28.87
C SER A 322 -43.13 9.37 29.56
N HIS A 323 -42.81 8.80 30.71
CA HIS A 323 -43.76 8.33 31.71
C HIS A 323 -44.91 9.33 31.88
N GLY A 324 -46.12 8.87 31.60
CA GLY A 324 -47.37 9.48 32.03
C GLY A 324 -48.19 8.41 32.73
N GLU A 325 -48.33 8.53 34.04
CA GLU A 325 -49.18 7.69 34.88
C GLU A 325 -50.65 7.80 34.46
N GLY A 326 -51.34 6.67 34.44
CA GLY A 326 -52.77 6.57 34.17
C GLY A 326 -53.22 5.10 34.21
N GLU A 327 -53.87 4.75 35.32
CA GLU A 327 -54.32 3.42 35.73
C GLU A 327 -55.20 2.66 34.71
N GLN A 328 -55.05 1.33 34.62
CA GLN A 328 -56.08 0.32 34.98
C GLN A 328 -55.68 -1.12 34.57
N GLN A 329 -55.47 -1.98 35.58
CA GLN A 329 -55.92 -3.40 35.78
C GLN A 329 -55.91 -4.39 34.58
N LEU A 330 -55.51 -5.67 34.59
CA LEU A 330 -55.16 -6.80 35.51
C LEU A 330 -54.75 -8.00 34.56
N PRO A 331 -54.41 -9.24 34.98
CA PRO A 331 -53.68 -9.72 36.16
C PRO A 331 -52.53 -10.74 35.86
N LEU A 332 -51.52 -10.70 36.75
CA LEU A 332 -50.81 -11.79 37.47
C LEU A 332 -50.88 -13.25 36.97
N ILE A 333 -49.69 -13.86 36.80
CA ILE A 333 -49.40 -15.23 37.27
C ILE A 333 -48.04 -15.20 37.99
N GLU A 334 -48.07 -15.51 39.28
CA GLU A 334 -46.93 -15.67 40.21
C GLU A 334 -46.11 -16.94 39.92
N GLY A 335 -44.82 -16.87 40.27
CA GLY A 335 -43.90 -18.01 40.34
C GLY A 335 -42.75 -17.69 41.29
N ASP A 336 -42.91 -18.15 42.53
CA ASP A 336 -42.11 -17.91 43.74
C ASP A 336 -40.58 -18.10 43.65
N THR A 337 -39.85 -17.20 44.32
CA THR A 337 -38.59 -17.51 45.03
C THR A 337 -38.59 -16.79 46.39
N PRO A 338 -38.38 -17.49 47.53
CA PRO A 338 -38.44 -16.87 48.85
C PRO A 338 -37.07 -16.44 49.42
N ASN A 339 -37.05 -15.18 49.88
CA ASN A 339 -36.57 -14.65 51.17
C ASN A 339 -35.16 -14.95 51.72
N CYS A 340 -34.39 -13.89 51.97
CA CYS A 340 -34.19 -13.28 53.31
C CYS A 340 -33.26 -12.05 53.16
N ALA A 341 -33.71 -10.82 53.42
CA ALA A 341 -33.88 -10.17 54.73
C ALA A 341 -32.55 -9.88 55.45
N SER A 342 -32.14 -8.60 55.52
CA SER A 342 -32.29 -7.80 56.74
C SER A 342 -31.71 -6.37 56.62
N ASN A 343 -32.62 -5.38 56.72
CA ASN A 343 -32.61 -4.16 57.53
C ASN A 343 -31.32 -3.38 57.84
N GLY A 344 -31.41 -2.05 57.62
CA GLY A 344 -30.62 -1.04 58.32
C GLY A 344 -30.81 0.39 57.78
N VAL A 345 -31.91 1.04 58.16
CA VAL A 345 -32.26 2.44 57.87
C VAL A 345 -31.38 3.42 58.69
N ILE A 346 -31.00 4.57 58.11
CA ILE A 346 -31.22 5.95 58.64
C ILE A 346 -30.59 6.99 57.68
N ASP A 347 -31.43 7.97 57.31
CA ASP A 347 -31.15 9.21 56.57
C ASP A 347 -30.01 10.08 57.14
N SER A 348 -29.32 10.84 56.28
CA SER A 348 -29.45 12.31 56.21
C SER A 348 -28.56 12.91 55.12
N GLU A 349 -29.10 13.94 54.46
CA GLU A 349 -28.55 14.70 53.34
C GLU A 349 -27.35 15.63 53.65
N VAL A 350 -26.76 16.13 52.54
CA VAL A 350 -26.03 17.40 52.33
C VAL A 350 -24.48 17.35 52.30
N GLY A 351 -23.94 17.52 51.08
CA GLY A 351 -23.02 18.64 50.78
C GLY A 351 -21.51 18.40 50.62
N SER A 352 -21.04 18.59 49.37
CA SER A 352 -19.74 19.19 48.95
C SER A 352 -18.39 18.49 49.25
N GLN A 353 -17.82 17.89 48.19
CA GLN A 353 -16.54 18.23 47.53
C GLN A 353 -15.28 18.61 48.36
N ILE A 354 -14.22 17.79 48.18
CA ILE A 354 -12.78 18.10 47.94
C ILE A 354 -11.76 17.37 48.87
N MET A 355 -11.00 16.46 48.21
CA MET A 355 -9.60 16.01 48.40
C MET A 355 -8.97 15.88 49.81
N LYS A 356 -8.58 14.64 50.19
CA LYS A 356 -7.17 14.14 50.19
C LYS A 356 -7.04 12.80 50.93
N GLU A 357 -6.27 11.90 50.30
CA GLU A 357 -5.40 10.83 50.84
C GLU A 357 -5.93 9.84 51.89
N GLN A 358 -5.76 8.53 51.62
CA GLN A 358 -4.89 7.64 52.42
C GLN A 358 -4.84 6.17 51.92
N LYS A 359 -3.60 5.65 51.89
CA LYS A 359 -3.12 4.32 52.33
C LYS A 359 -3.57 3.00 51.66
N GLU A 360 -2.56 2.32 51.12
CA GLU A 360 -2.36 0.85 50.93
C GLU A 360 -2.59 0.05 52.24
N LEU A 361 -2.89 -1.26 52.33
CA LEU A 361 -2.57 -2.55 51.65
C LEU A 361 -3.66 -3.60 52.13
N PRO A 362 -3.64 -4.92 51.81
CA PRO A 362 -3.08 -5.69 50.68
C PRO A 362 -4.10 -6.69 50.08
N SER A 363 -4.05 -6.98 48.77
CA SER A 363 -4.59 -8.25 48.25
C SER A 363 -3.48 -9.03 47.54
N TYR A 364 -3.02 -10.04 48.27
CA TYR A 364 -2.15 -11.11 47.82
C TYR A 364 -2.74 -11.81 46.59
N GLN A 365 -2.33 -11.39 45.38
CA GLN A 365 -2.42 -12.19 44.14
C GLN A 365 -1.73 -11.57 42.90
N VAL A 366 -0.98 -10.46 43.05
CA VAL A 366 -0.35 -9.76 41.91
C VAL A 366 1.13 -10.14 41.69
N GLU A 367 1.79 -10.79 42.65
CA GLU A 367 3.25 -10.93 42.63
C GLU A 367 3.82 -12.02 41.71
N GLN A 368 3.00 -12.88 41.09
CA GLN A 368 3.52 -13.86 40.11
C GLN A 368 3.48 -13.36 38.66
N HIS A 369 2.58 -12.43 38.30
CA HIS A 369 2.44 -11.98 36.90
C HIS A 369 3.28 -10.75 36.53
N GLN A 370 3.80 -9.98 37.50
CA GLN A 370 4.65 -8.81 37.25
C GLN A 370 6.14 -9.15 37.06
N SER A 371 6.58 -10.37 37.38
CA SER A 371 8.00 -10.77 37.32
C SER A 371 8.49 -11.03 35.89
N GLU A 372 7.65 -11.61 35.01
CA GLU A 372 8.10 -12.06 33.68
C GLU A 372 8.08 -10.95 32.62
N TYR A 373 7.08 -10.06 32.66
CA TYR A 373 7.03 -8.86 31.80
C TYR A 373 8.20 -7.91 32.10
N SER A 374 8.70 -7.94 33.34
CA SER A 374 9.84 -7.16 33.82
C SER A 374 11.16 -7.56 33.17
N GLU A 375 11.37 -8.83 32.81
CA GLU A 375 12.66 -9.32 32.30
C GLU A 375 12.94 -8.93 30.84
N VAL A 376 11.94 -9.01 29.95
CA VAL A 376 12.07 -8.56 28.56
C VAL A 376 12.30 -7.06 28.49
N THR A 377 11.55 -6.28 29.27
CA THR A 377 11.72 -4.82 29.37
C THR A 377 13.09 -4.47 29.95
N LYS A 378 13.55 -5.16 31.00
CA LYS A 378 14.93 -4.99 31.54
C LYS A 378 16.00 -5.33 30.51
N PHE A 379 15.79 -6.37 29.71
CA PHE A 379 16.75 -6.80 28.68
C PHE A 379 16.80 -5.84 27.49
N VAL A 380 15.64 -5.38 27.01
CA VAL A 380 15.54 -4.32 26.00
C VAL A 380 16.21 -3.05 26.50
N ASN A 381 15.95 -2.64 27.75
CA ASN A 381 16.61 -1.49 28.38
C ASN A 381 18.13 -1.66 28.49
N PHE A 382 18.60 -2.87 28.79
CA PHE A 382 20.02 -3.20 28.83
C PHE A 382 20.68 -3.09 27.46
N ILE A 383 20.01 -3.55 26.39
CA ILE A 383 20.49 -3.39 25.01
C ILE A 383 20.56 -1.91 24.63
N LEU A 384 19.49 -1.18 24.89
CA LEU A 384 19.39 0.24 24.56
C LEU A 384 20.42 1.10 25.29
N ALA A 385 20.73 0.75 26.55
CA ALA A 385 21.78 1.40 27.32
C ALA A 385 23.20 1.13 26.75
N LYS A 386 23.41 -0.01 26.09
CA LYS A 386 24.70 -0.36 25.46
C LYS A 386 24.86 0.15 24.02
N CYS A 387 23.76 0.49 23.33
CA CYS A 387 23.79 0.96 21.95
C CYS A 387 24.74 2.16 21.70
N PRO A 388 24.81 3.19 22.57
CA PRO A 388 25.74 4.31 22.38
C PRO A 388 27.22 3.91 22.42
N ASP A 389 27.62 3.08 23.38
CA ASP A 389 29.00 2.59 23.52
C ASP A 389 29.37 1.67 22.33
N MET A 390 28.42 0.85 21.90
CA MET A 390 28.56 0.00 20.71
C MET A 390 28.69 0.83 19.43
N TRP A 391 27.99 1.95 19.33
CA TRP A 391 28.10 2.89 18.21
C TRP A 391 29.47 3.58 18.16
N GLN A 392 29.98 4.04 19.30
CA GLN A 392 31.33 4.59 19.40
C GLN A 392 32.42 3.56 19.00
N THR A 393 32.16 2.28 19.27
CA THR A 393 33.03 1.16 18.86
C THR A 393 32.94 0.88 17.35
N ILE A 394 31.79 1.11 16.72
CA ILE A 394 31.60 1.03 15.27
C ILE A 394 32.35 2.16 14.56
N GLU A 395 32.31 3.37 15.09
CA GLU A 395 33.02 4.54 14.55
C GLU A 395 34.55 4.39 14.58
N THR A 396 35.06 3.64 15.56
CA THR A 396 36.50 3.31 15.66
C THR A 396 36.93 2.11 14.79
N GLY A 397 35.99 1.50 14.04
CA GLY A 397 36.27 0.44 13.05
C GLY A 397 36.26 -0.99 13.61
N LEU A 398 35.83 -1.20 14.85
CA LEU A 398 35.75 -2.52 15.52
C LEU A 398 34.37 -3.18 15.32
N THR A 399 33.83 -3.13 14.09
CA THR A 399 32.48 -3.60 13.73
C THR A 399 32.26 -5.09 14.02
N ASN A 400 33.28 -5.92 13.86
CA ASN A 400 33.19 -7.38 14.07
C ASN A 400 32.93 -7.78 15.52
N GLU A 401 33.43 -7.02 16.48
CA GLU A 401 33.23 -7.26 17.92
C GLU A 401 31.81 -6.88 18.35
N VAL A 402 31.30 -5.79 17.76
CA VAL A 402 29.91 -5.33 17.94
C VAL A 402 28.92 -6.29 17.30
N LEU A 403 29.19 -6.78 16.09
CA LEU A 403 28.37 -7.79 15.42
C LEU A 403 28.34 -9.13 16.17
N ARG A 404 29.48 -9.56 16.73
CA ARG A 404 29.53 -10.76 17.57
C ARG A 404 28.66 -10.60 18.82
N SER A 405 28.76 -9.45 19.48
CA SER A 405 27.97 -9.15 20.68
C SER A 405 26.46 -9.08 20.37
N LEU A 406 26.05 -8.44 19.28
CA LEU A 406 24.65 -8.38 18.85
C LEU A 406 24.09 -9.75 18.43
N ARG A 407 24.90 -10.60 17.81
CA ARG A 407 24.50 -11.97 17.45
C ARG A 407 24.31 -12.85 18.69
N CYS A 408 25.20 -12.75 19.67
CA CYS A 408 25.03 -13.43 20.96
C CYS A 408 23.75 -12.95 21.68
N LEU A 409 23.51 -11.63 21.74
CA LEU A 409 22.29 -11.08 22.34
C LEU A 409 21.01 -11.56 21.65
N LYS A 410 21.02 -11.66 20.31
CA LYS A 410 19.91 -12.22 19.53
C LYS A 410 19.68 -13.69 19.86
N GLU A 411 20.74 -14.48 20.00
CA GLU A 411 20.65 -15.91 20.33
C GLU A 411 20.12 -16.13 21.74
N GLU A 412 20.64 -15.39 22.73
CA GLU A 412 20.15 -15.39 24.12
C GLU A 412 18.64 -15.09 24.16
N LEU A 413 18.23 -14.02 23.48
CA LEU A 413 16.82 -13.61 23.39
C LEU A 413 15.95 -14.65 22.67
N SER A 414 16.48 -15.37 21.68
CA SER A 414 15.75 -16.43 20.95
C SER A 414 15.57 -17.71 21.77
N THR A 415 16.40 -17.90 22.82
CA THR A 415 16.33 -19.08 23.70
C THR A 415 15.46 -18.87 24.95
N MET A 416 15.07 -17.63 25.24
CA MET A 416 14.15 -17.32 26.33
C MET A 416 12.73 -17.78 25.97
N LYS A 417 12.11 -18.55 26.87
CA LYS A 417 10.70 -18.94 26.78
C LYS A 417 9.94 -18.07 27.77
N PHE A 418 8.85 -17.46 27.30
CA PHE A 418 7.95 -16.70 28.16
C PHE A 418 6.56 -17.31 28.08
N ASP A 419 5.84 -17.31 29.21
CA ASP A 419 4.56 -18.00 29.36
C ASP A 419 3.36 -17.04 29.22
N SER A 420 3.59 -15.75 28.93
CA SER A 420 2.54 -14.72 28.85
C SER A 420 2.38 -14.09 27.45
N LEU A 421 1.13 -13.82 27.05
CA LEU A 421 0.78 -13.31 25.73
C LEU A 421 1.48 -11.98 25.40
N GLY A 422 1.57 -11.03 26.34
CA GLY A 422 2.21 -9.72 26.12
C GLY A 422 3.75 -9.78 26.03
N SER A 423 4.38 -10.79 26.61
CA SER A 423 5.83 -10.99 26.50
C SER A 423 6.28 -11.52 25.13
N HIS A 424 5.38 -12.20 24.41
CA HIS A 424 5.66 -12.67 23.04
C HIS A 424 5.76 -11.53 22.03
N ASP A 425 4.92 -10.49 22.15
CA ASP A 425 4.96 -9.33 21.26
C ASP A 425 6.17 -8.45 21.52
N ALA A 426 6.52 -8.22 22.79
CA ALA A 426 7.74 -7.51 23.19
C ALA A 426 9.01 -8.26 22.74
N LEU A 427 9.01 -9.59 22.85
CA LEU A 427 10.08 -10.45 22.34
C LEU A 427 10.22 -10.34 20.81
N ALA A 428 9.09 -10.40 20.09
CA ALA A 428 9.06 -10.27 18.64
C ALA A 428 9.60 -8.91 18.19
N PHE A 429 9.21 -7.84 18.88
CA PHE A 429 9.73 -6.48 18.66
C PHE A 429 11.23 -6.41 18.87
N ALA A 430 11.72 -6.86 20.03
CA ALA A 430 13.14 -6.83 20.38
C ALA A 430 14.00 -7.64 19.39
N LEU A 431 13.53 -8.83 18.97
CA LEU A 431 14.21 -9.64 17.97
C LEU A 431 14.25 -8.97 16.59
N LEU A 432 13.17 -8.29 16.18
CA LEU A 432 13.14 -7.55 14.91
C LEU A 432 14.04 -6.32 14.95
N TYR A 433 14.03 -5.59 16.06
CA TYR A 433 14.87 -4.42 16.29
C TYR A 433 16.36 -4.77 16.29
N ILE A 434 16.78 -5.83 16.99
CA ILE A 434 18.18 -6.31 16.97
C ILE A 434 18.59 -6.72 15.54
N ARG A 435 17.69 -7.34 14.77
CA ARG A 435 17.97 -7.69 13.36
C ARG A 435 18.20 -6.46 12.49
N ILE A 436 17.46 -5.38 12.72
CA ILE A 436 17.65 -4.10 12.01
C ILE A 436 18.99 -3.48 12.38
N ILE A 437 19.34 -3.45 13.67
CA ILE A 437 20.64 -2.94 14.13
C ILE A 437 21.80 -3.74 13.52
N ILE A 438 21.74 -5.08 13.53
CA ILE A 438 22.77 -5.92 12.90
C ILE A 438 22.95 -5.57 11.42
N LEU A 439 21.85 -5.41 10.67
CA LEU A 439 21.91 -5.04 9.25
C LEU A 439 22.48 -3.64 9.04
N LEU A 440 22.18 -2.71 9.94
CA LEU A 440 22.70 -1.35 9.90
C LEU A 440 24.22 -1.33 10.12
N VAL A 441 24.73 -2.11 11.07
CA VAL A 441 26.18 -2.27 11.30
C VAL A 441 26.86 -2.97 10.13
N GLU A 442 26.24 -4.00 9.55
CA GLU A 442 26.76 -4.69 8.35
C GLU A 442 26.81 -3.75 7.12
N VAL A 443 25.83 -2.85 6.97
CA VAL A 443 25.84 -1.81 5.93
C VAL A 443 26.93 -0.77 6.21
N TRP A 444 27.11 -0.38 7.47
CA TRP A 444 28.09 0.62 7.88
C TRP A 444 29.54 0.16 7.69
N GLU A 445 29.84 -1.13 7.90
CA GLU A 445 31.16 -1.72 7.60
C GLU A 445 31.59 -1.48 6.14
N HIS A 446 30.64 -1.46 5.20
CA HIS A 446 30.92 -1.18 3.80
C HIS A 446 31.18 0.32 3.50
N LEU A 447 30.83 1.22 4.42
CA LEU A 447 31.00 2.67 4.29
C LEU A 447 32.28 3.18 4.99
N LEU A 448 32.84 2.41 5.92
CA LEU A 448 34.08 2.75 6.63
C LEU A 448 35.30 2.68 5.68
N PRO A 449 36.14 3.72 5.63
CA PRO A 449 37.39 3.69 4.87
C PRO A 449 38.44 2.87 5.64
N ALA A 450 38.40 1.55 5.54
CA ALA A 450 39.37 0.70 6.23
C ALA A 450 40.46 0.13 5.29
N LYS A 451 41.70 0.35 5.73
CA LYS A 451 42.98 -0.04 5.15
C LYS A 451 43.00 -1.48 4.63
N GLY A 452 43.34 -1.62 3.35
CA GLY A 452 43.96 -2.82 2.81
C GLY A 452 43.05 -4.04 2.69
N SER A 453 42.58 -4.26 1.46
CA SER A 453 41.96 -5.50 0.96
C SER A 453 40.58 -5.86 1.53
N ARG A 454 39.55 -5.70 0.70
CA ARG A 454 38.84 -6.81 0.04
C ARG A 454 37.77 -6.26 -0.89
N SER A 455 37.72 -6.81 -2.10
CA SER A 455 36.58 -6.74 -3.00
C SER A 455 35.40 -7.49 -2.36
N HIS A 456 34.66 -6.86 -1.46
CA HIS A 456 33.31 -7.32 -1.13
C HIS A 456 32.37 -6.80 -2.20
N GLY A 457 31.62 -7.72 -2.80
CA GLY A 457 30.87 -7.47 -4.02
C GLY A 457 29.84 -6.37 -3.79
N MET A 458 29.81 -5.37 -4.68
CA MET A 458 28.83 -4.29 -4.70
C MET A 458 27.37 -4.80 -4.59
N GLY A 459 27.09 -6.01 -5.09
CA GLY A 459 25.79 -6.67 -4.96
C GLY A 459 25.45 -7.18 -3.55
N GLU A 460 26.45 -7.43 -2.69
CA GLU A 460 26.23 -7.82 -1.29
C GLU A 460 25.71 -6.63 -0.45
N LEU A 461 26.26 -5.44 -0.66
CA LEU A 461 25.77 -4.20 -0.05
C LEU A 461 24.33 -3.89 -0.51
N GLU A 462 24.05 -4.06 -1.81
CA GLU A 462 22.69 -3.87 -2.36
C GLU A 462 21.68 -4.86 -1.77
N PHE A 463 22.07 -6.12 -1.62
CA PHE A 463 21.27 -7.14 -0.94
C PHE A 463 21.02 -6.79 0.54
N LYS A 464 22.06 -6.31 1.26
CA LYS A 464 21.94 -5.88 2.67
C LYS A 464 21.04 -4.64 2.84
N LEU A 465 21.16 -3.64 1.97
CA LEU A 465 20.29 -2.45 1.95
C LEU A 465 18.84 -2.79 1.57
N GLY A 466 18.63 -3.75 0.66
CA GLY A 466 17.31 -4.31 0.34
C GLY A 466 16.68 -5.00 1.54
N LYS A 467 17.49 -5.77 2.26
CA LYS A 467 17.06 -6.48 3.46
C LYS A 467 16.75 -5.52 4.62
N LEU A 468 17.55 -4.47 4.81
CA LEU A 468 17.33 -3.43 5.82
C LEU A 468 15.99 -2.70 5.60
N ASP A 469 15.75 -2.20 4.38
CA ASP A 469 14.50 -1.53 4.01
C ASP A 469 13.26 -2.40 4.27
N ARG A 470 13.32 -3.68 3.88
CA ARG A 470 12.22 -4.63 4.15
C ARG A 470 11.97 -4.82 5.64
N ARG A 471 13.02 -4.91 6.47
CA ARG A 471 12.88 -5.13 7.92
C ARG A 471 12.37 -3.89 8.66
N ILE A 472 12.75 -2.68 8.22
CA ILE A 472 12.21 -1.44 8.81
C ILE A 472 10.73 -1.30 8.46
N LYS A 473 10.34 -1.58 7.21
CA LYS A 473 8.92 -1.60 6.81
C LYS A 473 8.12 -2.66 7.56
N GLU A 474 8.69 -3.84 7.77
CA GLU A 474 8.10 -4.90 8.62
C GLU A 474 7.87 -4.38 10.04
N LEU A 475 8.87 -3.73 10.67
CA LEU A 475 8.74 -3.13 12.00
C LEU A 475 7.60 -2.10 12.07
N MET A 476 7.52 -1.20 11.09
CA MET A 476 6.46 -0.17 11.01
C MET A 476 5.06 -0.75 10.75
N SER A 477 4.97 -1.88 10.03
CA SER A 477 3.68 -2.51 9.72
C SER A 477 3.19 -3.48 10.79
N THR A 478 4.11 -4.07 11.56
CA THR A 478 3.80 -5.11 12.54
C THR A 478 3.52 -4.54 13.92
N PHE A 479 4.12 -3.41 14.27
CA PHE A 479 3.96 -2.78 15.57
C PHE A 479 3.27 -1.42 15.41
N VAL A 480 2.40 -1.07 16.35
CA VAL A 480 1.59 0.14 16.37
C VAL A 480 1.82 0.86 17.70
N GLY A 481 1.58 2.17 17.76
CA GLY A 481 1.85 2.96 18.98
C GLY A 481 3.21 3.64 19.01
N PHE A 482 3.83 3.84 17.83
CA PHE A 482 5.00 4.70 17.69
C PHE A 482 4.63 6.16 17.96
N SER A 483 5.51 6.87 18.67
CA SER A 483 5.41 8.33 18.76
C SER A 483 5.72 8.97 17.40
N ALA A 484 5.24 10.19 17.18
CA ALA A 484 5.55 10.94 15.96
C ALA A 484 7.06 11.10 15.72
N GLU A 485 7.87 11.11 16.79
CA GLU A 485 9.33 11.15 16.72
C GLU A 485 9.94 9.81 16.26
N GLU A 486 9.35 8.67 16.67
CA GLU A 486 9.79 7.34 16.26
C GLU A 486 9.45 7.04 14.80
N GLU A 487 8.26 7.45 14.36
CA GLU A 487 7.88 7.40 12.95
C GLU A 487 8.84 8.23 12.11
N LEU A 488 9.21 9.44 12.58
CA LEU A 488 10.19 10.29 11.92
C LEU A 488 11.57 9.62 11.85
N ASN A 489 12.08 9.05 12.95
CA ASN A 489 13.36 8.34 12.99
C ASN A 489 13.39 7.13 12.04
N MET A 490 12.29 6.39 11.94
CA MET A 490 12.17 5.27 11.00
C MET A 490 12.11 5.74 9.55
N LEU A 491 11.40 6.83 9.27
CA LEU A 491 11.37 7.47 7.96
C LEU A 491 12.74 8.05 7.59
N GLU A 492 13.48 8.63 8.54
CA GLU A 492 14.86 9.08 8.35
C GLU A 492 15.78 7.91 8.01
N LEU A 493 15.66 6.77 8.69
CA LEU A 493 16.46 5.59 8.39
C LEU A 493 16.14 4.99 7.00
N ILE A 494 14.86 5.03 6.60
CA ILE A 494 14.42 4.68 5.24
C ILE A 494 15.02 5.66 4.23
N LEU A 495 14.98 6.97 4.51
CA LEU A 495 15.57 8.02 3.66
C LEU A 495 17.08 7.87 3.55
N VAL A 496 17.79 7.55 4.64
CA VAL A 496 19.23 7.26 4.64
C VAL A 496 19.51 6.00 3.80
N THR A 497 18.67 4.97 3.89
CA THR A 497 18.80 3.76 3.06
C THR A 497 18.64 4.10 1.57
N TYR A 498 17.68 4.96 1.21
CA TYR A 498 17.53 5.45 -0.17
C TYR A 498 18.67 6.38 -0.59
N ALA A 499 19.14 7.25 0.30
CA ALA A 499 20.26 8.16 0.04
C ALA A 499 21.56 7.38 -0.19
N LEU A 500 21.83 6.33 0.59
CA LEU A 500 22.95 5.40 0.39
C LEU A 500 22.83 4.65 -0.94
N ARG A 501 21.61 4.26 -1.34
CA ARG A 501 21.36 3.72 -2.68
C ARG A 501 21.60 4.76 -3.79
N CYS A 502 21.33 6.04 -3.53
CA CYS A 502 21.60 7.15 -4.47
C CYS A 502 23.08 7.55 -4.51
N LEU A 503 23.82 7.42 -3.41
CA LEU A 503 25.27 7.63 -3.33
C LEU A 503 26.06 6.62 -4.19
N LYS A 504 25.41 5.57 -4.69
CA LYS A 504 25.86 4.72 -5.83
C LYS A 504 26.18 5.53 -7.09
N LEU A 505 25.64 6.74 -7.24
CA LEU A 505 25.75 7.57 -8.44
C LEU A 505 26.77 8.71 -8.33
N PHE A 506 27.28 9.04 -7.13
CA PHE A 506 28.20 10.16 -6.93
C PHE A 506 29.30 9.85 -5.91
N SER A 507 30.52 10.31 -6.20
CA SER A 507 31.68 10.16 -5.33
C SER A 507 31.48 10.92 -4.00
N LEU A 508 31.76 10.23 -2.87
CA LEU A 508 31.55 10.62 -1.45
C LEU A 508 32.26 11.91 -0.97
N LYS A 509 32.76 12.79 -1.84
CA LYS A 509 33.62 13.94 -1.47
C LYS A 509 32.93 15.29 -1.31
N LYS A 510 31.59 15.40 -1.37
CA LYS A 510 30.92 16.71 -1.41
C LYS A 510 29.58 16.79 -0.68
N PHE A 511 29.52 16.40 0.59
CA PHE A 511 28.38 16.81 1.43
C PHE A 511 28.86 17.19 2.83
N VAL A 512 28.46 18.38 3.28
CA VAL A 512 28.60 18.89 4.65
C VAL A 512 27.17 19.07 5.14
N PHE A 513 26.78 18.38 6.21
CA PHE A 513 25.48 18.56 6.84
C PHE A 513 25.59 19.66 7.91
N HIS A 514 24.80 20.73 7.77
CA HIS A 514 24.64 21.73 8.82
C HIS A 514 23.42 21.38 9.68
N GLY A 515 23.65 20.80 10.86
CA GLY A 515 22.65 20.76 11.93
C GLY A 515 22.78 19.58 12.88
N THR A 516 23.12 19.86 14.14
CA THR A 516 22.99 18.94 15.28
C THR A 516 21.53 18.86 15.74
N VAL A 517 20.95 17.66 15.82
CA VAL A 517 19.65 17.42 16.48
C VAL A 517 19.88 17.15 17.97
N LYS A 518 19.20 17.92 18.84
CA LYS A 518 19.26 17.83 20.30
C LYS A 518 18.10 16.97 20.83
N HIS A 519 18.41 16.02 21.72
CA HIS A 519 17.53 15.07 22.42
C HIS A 519 16.29 15.65 23.13
N LEU A 520 15.23 14.83 23.37
CA LEU A 520 14.97 14.11 24.65
C LEU A 520 13.64 13.30 24.67
N LYS A 521 13.75 11.96 24.68
CA LYS A 521 12.86 10.90 25.25
C LYS A 521 11.34 10.88 24.89
N ALA A 522 10.82 9.73 24.44
CA ALA A 522 9.38 9.44 24.35
C ALA A 522 9.04 7.95 24.65
N GLU A 523 7.80 7.69 25.11
CA GLU A 523 7.29 6.40 25.62
C GLU A 523 6.48 5.63 24.54
N LEU A 524 6.81 4.35 24.34
CA LEU A 524 6.15 3.42 23.40
C LEU A 524 4.88 2.81 24.03
N SER A 525 3.72 2.77 23.36
CA SER A 525 2.51 2.12 23.90
C SER A 525 2.28 0.73 23.30
N ILE A 526 2.70 -0.31 24.02
CA ILE A 526 2.35 -1.71 23.78
C ILE A 526 1.16 -2.09 24.68
N SER A 527 0.33 -3.06 24.29
CA SER A 527 -0.69 -3.64 25.17
C SER A 527 -0.05 -4.16 26.48
N ASN A 528 -0.43 -3.58 27.62
CA ASN A 528 0.18 -3.67 28.97
C ASN A 528 1.45 -2.81 29.23
N ASN A 529 1.65 -1.73 28.48
CA ASN A 529 2.61 -0.68 28.86
C ASN A 529 2.01 0.21 29.95
N ASP A 530 2.16 -0.20 31.22
CA ASP A 530 1.71 0.59 32.36
C ASP A 530 2.56 1.86 32.50
N SER A 531 1.91 2.96 32.94
CA SER A 531 2.52 4.28 33.14
C SER A 531 3.71 4.31 34.13
N LEU A 532 4.00 3.19 34.79
CA LEU A 532 5.15 3.02 35.66
C LEU A 532 6.42 2.53 34.93
N HIS A 533 6.31 1.81 33.79
CA HIS A 533 7.45 1.13 33.14
C HIS A 533 7.39 1.13 31.59
N PRO A 534 7.52 2.30 30.94
CA PRO A 534 7.50 2.40 29.48
C PRO A 534 8.72 1.72 28.83
N PHE A 535 8.53 1.06 27.69
CA PHE A 535 9.64 0.69 26.82
C PHE A 535 10.26 1.96 26.21
N PRO A 536 11.54 2.25 26.45
CA PRO A 536 12.21 3.37 25.82
C PRO A 536 12.62 3.01 24.39
N PHE A 537 12.50 3.96 23.47
CA PHE A 537 13.17 3.95 22.17
C PHE A 537 14.40 4.86 22.24
N VAL A 538 15.52 4.47 21.65
CA VAL A 538 16.71 5.33 21.60
C VAL A 538 16.70 6.15 20.31
N SER A 539 16.39 7.44 20.44
CA SER A 539 16.74 8.46 19.45
C SER A 539 18.16 8.98 19.73
N GLY A 540 19.03 8.95 18.71
CA GLY A 540 20.41 9.44 18.83
C GLY A 540 21.53 8.57 18.25
N LEU A 541 21.32 7.87 17.14
CA LEU A 541 22.48 7.54 16.28
C LEU A 541 22.94 8.87 15.64
N PRO A 542 24.14 9.37 15.95
CA PRO A 542 24.61 10.61 15.34
C PRO A 542 24.68 10.41 13.82
N ALA A 543 23.96 11.26 13.08
CA ALA A 543 24.34 11.54 11.70
C ALA A 543 25.74 12.17 11.74
N PRO A 544 26.68 11.77 10.86
CA PRO A 544 28.00 12.36 10.84
C PRO A 544 27.87 13.88 10.62
N GLU A 545 28.39 14.67 11.56
CA GLU A 545 28.94 15.96 11.20
C GLU A 545 30.09 15.68 10.22
N MET A 546 29.90 16.08 8.95
CA MET A 546 31.03 16.24 8.03
C MET A 546 31.52 17.67 8.09
#